data_AF-A0A540VAR4-F1
#
_entry.id   AF-A0A540VAR4-F1
#
_cell.length_a   1.000
_cell.length_b   1.000
_cell.length_c   1.000
_cell.angle_alpha   90.00
_cell.angle_beta   90.00
_cell.angle_gamma   90.00
#
_symmetry.space_group_name_H-M   'P 1'
#
loop_
_entity.id
_entity.type
_entity.pdbx_description
1 polymer ?
#
loop_
_entity_poly.entity_id
_entity_poly.type
_entity_poly.pdbx_seq_one_letter_code
_entity_poly.pdbx_strand_id
1 'polypeptide(L)' 'REQQLNNIAGIVTNGLFALRPADELLVGTDDGVERVTAA' A
#
# COMPACT_ATOMS: atom_id res chain seq x y z
N ARG A 1 -5.11 11.10 -4.85
CA ARG A 1 -3.96 10.20 -5.18
C ARG A 1 -2.80 10.55 -4.25
N GLU A 2 -1.96 9.60 -3.86
CA GLU A 2 -0.82 9.82 -2.93
C GLU A 2 0.00 11.08 -3.26
N GLN A 3 0.30 11.31 -4.55
CA GLN A 3 1.03 12.49 -5.03
C GLN A 3 0.38 13.83 -4.66
N GLN A 4 -0.96 13.91 -4.64
CA GLN A 4 -1.67 15.15 -4.32
C GLN A 4 -1.51 15.48 -2.83
N LEU A 5 -1.51 14.47 -1.96
CA LEU A 5 -1.29 14.66 -0.52
C LEU A 5 0.17 15.02 -0.22
N ASN A 6 1.13 14.34 -0.85
CA ASN A 6 2.56 14.64 -0.67
C ASN A 6 2.93 16.08 -1.03
N ASN A 7 2.20 16.73 -1.93
CA ASN A 7 2.49 18.09 -2.38
C ASN A 7 1.86 19.20 -1.51
N ILE A 8 1.21 18.85 -0.39
CA ILE A 8 0.67 19.82 0.56
C ILE A 8 1.79 20.23 1.53
N ALA A 9 2.10 21.52 1.58
CA ALA A 9 3.12 22.05 2.48
C ALA A 9 2.81 21.71 3.95
N GLY A 10 3.82 21.22 4.67
CA GLY A 10 3.68 20.79 6.06
C GLY A 10 3.31 19.32 6.26
N ILE A 11 2.99 18.58 5.19
CA ILE A 11 2.87 17.12 5.25
C ILE A 11 4.26 16.51 5.22
N VAL A 12 4.57 15.69 6.23
CA VAL A 12 5.84 14.97 6.33
C VAL A 12 5.77 13.68 5.52
N THR A 13 4.72 12.89 5.72
CA THR A 13 4.40 11.67 4.98
C THR A 13 2.90 11.44 4.98
N ASN A 14 2.39 10.71 3.99
CA ASN A 14 1.04 10.17 4.02
C ASN A 14 1.08 8.63 4.05
N GLY A 15 0.02 8.00 4.57
CA GLY A 15 -0.05 6.55 4.77
C GLY A 15 -0.51 5.74 3.55
N LEU A 16 -0.61 6.36 2.36
CA LEU A 16 -0.97 5.66 1.14
C LEU A 16 0.31 5.19 0.45
N PHE A 17 0.43 3.89 0.22
CA PHE A 17 1.52 3.27 -0.51
C PHE A 17 1.03 2.90 -1.92
N ALA A 18 0.65 3.91 -2.70
CA ALA A 18 0.05 3.71 -4.02
C ALA A 18 1.09 3.86 -5.15
N LEU A 19 2.11 4.69 -4.96
CA LEU A 19 3.24 4.84 -5.89
C LEU A 19 4.22 3.67 -5.80
N ARG A 20 4.26 3.01 -4.65
CA ARG A 20 5.02 1.78 -4.41
C ARG A 20 4.15 0.81 -3.61
N PRO A 21 3.21 0.10 -4.26
CA PRO A 21 2.37 -0.88 -3.61
C PRO A 21 3.19 -2.12 -3.20
N ALA A 22 2.56 -3.05 -2.50
CA ALA A 22 3.16 -4.35 -2.24
C ALA A 22 3.23 -5.16 -3.54
N ASP A 23 4.39 -5.77 -3.81
CA ASP A 23 4.58 -6.67 -4.96
C ASP A 23 3.84 -8.00 -4.74
N GLU A 24 3.90 -8.51 -3.50
CA GLU A 24 3.13 -9.67 -3.02
C GLU A 24 2.48 -9.35 -1.68
N LEU A 25 1.22 -9.77 -1.50
CA LEU A 25 0.47 -9.71 -0.26
C LEU A 25 0.21 -11.12 0.24
N LEU A 26 0.61 -11.39 1.48
CA LEU A 26 0.32 -12.63 2.20
C LEU A 26 -0.80 -12.37 3.21
N VAL A 27 -1.94 -13.02 3.04
CA VAL A 27 -3.10 -12.89 3.93
C VAL A 27 -3.25 -14.15 4.76
N GLY A 28 -3.17 -14.02 6.09
CA GLY A 28 -3.50 -15.12 7.00
C GLY A 28 -5.01 -15.22 7.15
N THR A 29 -5.58 -16.35 6.76
CA THR A 29 -6.99 -16.73 6.93
C THR A 29 -7.09 -17.93 7.87
N ASP A 30 -8.30 -18.26 8.31
CA ASP A 30 -8.54 -19.44 9.15
C ASP A 30 -8.20 -20.76 8.44
N ASP A 31 -8.23 -20.76 7.10
CA ASP A 31 -7.90 -21.92 6.24
C ASP A 31 -6.42 -21.98 5.81
N GLY A 32 -5.62 -20.93 6.08
CA GLY A 32 -4.19 -20.90 5.74
C GLY A 32 -3.67 -19.55 5.27
N VAL A 33 -2.59 -19.55 4.49
CA VAL A 33 -2.01 -18.30 3.94
C VAL A 33 -2.36 -18.17 2.46
N GLU A 34 -3.11 -17.12 2.12
CA GLU A 34 -3.40 -16.74 0.74
C GLU A 34 -2.32 -15.78 0.20
N ARG A 35 -1.99 -15.93 -1.09
CA ARG A 35 -1.03 -15.07 -1.79
C ARG A 35 -1.73 -14.28 -2.89
N VAL A 36 -1.59 -12.96 -2.87
CA VAL A 36 -2.08 -12.05 -3.91
C VAL A 36 -0.91 -11.28 -4.50
N THR A 37 -0.73 -11.35 -5.82
CA THR A 37 0.34 -10.63 -6.53
C THR A 37 -0.25 -9.37 -7.17
N ALA A 38 0.45 -8.24 -7.03
CA ALA A 38 0.08 -7.02 -7.74
C ALA A 38 0.36 -7.17 -9.25
N ALA A 39 -0.58 -6.70 -10.08
CA ALA A 39 -0.47 -6.74 -11.54
C ALA A 39 0.34 -5.56 -12.10
#